data_AF-A0A2N0VCJ8-F1
#
_entry.id   AF-A0A2N0VCJ8-F1
#
_cell.length_a   1.000
_cell.length_b   1.000
_cell.length_c   1.000
_cell.angle_alpha   90.00
_cell.angle_beta   90.00
_cell.angle_gamma   90.00
#
_symmetry.space_group_name_H-M   'P 1'
#
loop_
_entity.id
_entity.type
_entity.pdbx_description
1 polymer ?
#
loop_
_entity_poly.entity_id
_entity_poly.type
_entity_poly.pdbx_seq_one_letter_code
_entity_poly.pdbx_strand_id
1 'polypeptide(L)'
;MFAKPPLLTIQQGSKGTFVSWLEDLGLKDFLKNHPLSKLEEWGWLVPQHRVVFPVGYFLAWQNFPLCPAEIDSTKPAFDTEDCLWASEWCVEKDQSPLWFLHPFFQATASSYDLLRKNNYRTTPIPDAFVHPYRSISITPYADYFFHWQAYALIDVVCRADYFQPILNTPDIEERAESVIRYATQLKQNDIKPTDVLSESNHWGGLAEPMTWLSHYRAFRDALCGNDDQNLQIKGAKQLAEHLGINAEILEEAIETKLLRLAQRWLWANEKHSKWTLQAWPYLQKDIRLALEWLYILNDNDLAFYLDKWAYSSFGEREWAELSRVLPYEFFEDKRYFLRYLPFYKKHYEYVLPTDQILKNLVDRLQSANYLFGSFLNAFRQLHENLERNPKQKGNLEFRTLRPLDYYSLLAIRAESCLRYALGYDREENISEENDKKGLTDYIRELARQRNISDSVVDYFEQKTNDNRRKYTKAGQYTQPKKSNDPIGEIMNIECADERSNCLLKAFLSCLLARNYFAHHTYLDKELIRTEKSAFMLTGILTTVLVLLDDSVDYS
;
A
#
# COMPACT_ATOMS: atom_id res chain seq x y z
N MET A 1 2.20 7.83 -23.91
CA MET A 1 2.81 8.48 -22.73
C MET A 1 4.22 7.93 -22.65
N PHE A 2 5.26 8.75 -22.81
CA PHE A 2 6.64 8.26 -22.86
C PHE A 2 7.15 7.92 -21.47
N ALA A 3 8.00 6.90 -21.36
CA ALA A 3 8.59 6.48 -20.10
C ALA A 3 9.58 7.52 -19.59
N LYS A 4 9.65 7.66 -18.25
CA LYS A 4 10.73 8.43 -17.65
C LYS A 4 12.03 7.60 -17.72
N PRO A 5 13.16 8.22 -18.10
CA PRO A 5 14.46 7.54 -18.15
C PRO A 5 14.93 7.10 -16.75
N PRO A 6 15.88 6.15 -16.63
CA PRO A 6 16.51 5.81 -15.36
C PRO A 6 17.25 7.00 -14.72
N LEU A 7 17.78 7.90 -15.56
CA LEU A 7 18.45 9.13 -15.16
C LEU A 7 17.53 10.33 -15.39
N LEU A 8 17.07 10.93 -14.30
CA LEU A 8 16.29 12.17 -14.31
C LEU A 8 17.21 13.38 -14.49
N THR A 9 16.70 14.46 -15.07
CA THR A 9 17.51 15.60 -15.51
C THR A 9 17.27 16.86 -14.69
N ILE A 10 18.33 17.65 -14.55
CA ILE A 10 18.30 19.07 -14.18
C ILE A 10 18.93 19.86 -15.33
N GLN A 11 18.09 20.46 -16.16
CA GLN A 11 18.47 21.34 -17.25
C GLN A 11 18.73 22.76 -16.71
N GLN A 12 19.84 23.35 -17.15
CA GLN A 12 20.21 24.73 -16.83
C GLN A 12 20.21 25.02 -15.31
N GLY A 13 20.52 24.00 -14.50
CA GLY A 13 20.67 24.10 -13.03
C GLY A 13 19.39 24.40 -12.23
N SER A 14 18.21 24.45 -12.86
CA SER A 14 17.01 24.95 -12.18
C SER A 14 15.69 24.27 -12.56
N LYS A 15 15.64 23.54 -13.67
CA LYS A 15 14.40 22.90 -14.18
C LYS A 15 14.70 21.48 -14.63
N GLY A 16 13.68 20.63 -14.74
CA GLY A 16 13.83 19.28 -15.30
C GLY A 16 13.09 18.23 -14.48
N THR A 17 13.17 16.98 -14.95
CA THR A 17 12.39 15.87 -14.38
C THR A 17 12.82 15.51 -12.96
N PHE A 18 14.09 15.74 -12.60
CA PHE A 18 14.57 15.51 -11.22
C PHE A 18 14.07 16.60 -10.26
N VAL A 19 13.96 17.86 -10.73
CA VAL A 19 13.41 18.95 -9.91
C VAL A 19 11.93 18.69 -9.60
N SER A 20 11.14 18.36 -10.63
CA SER A 20 9.74 17.97 -10.43
C SER A 20 9.60 16.78 -9.49
N TRP A 21 10.52 15.80 -9.59
CA TRP A 21 10.55 14.65 -8.70
C TRP A 21 10.79 15.04 -7.23
N LEU A 22 11.75 15.92 -6.96
CA LEU A 22 11.98 16.45 -5.62
C LEU A 22 10.76 17.21 -5.07
N GLU A 23 10.06 17.97 -5.92
CA GLU A 23 8.83 18.65 -5.54
C GLU A 23 7.69 17.67 -5.20
N ASP A 24 7.51 16.62 -6.00
CA ASP A 24 6.52 15.55 -5.77
C ASP A 24 6.74 14.86 -4.42
N LEU A 25 8.01 14.72 -4.02
CA LEU A 25 8.44 14.17 -2.72
C LEU A 25 8.28 15.15 -1.54
N GLY A 26 7.83 16.38 -1.77
CA GLY A 26 7.56 17.36 -0.72
C GLY A 26 8.69 18.34 -0.43
N LEU A 27 9.73 18.39 -1.27
CA LEU A 27 10.87 19.28 -1.05
C LEU A 27 10.72 20.66 -1.70
N LYS A 28 9.54 21.01 -2.23
CA LYS A 28 9.30 22.28 -2.94
C LYS A 28 9.70 23.51 -2.12
N ASP A 29 9.25 23.60 -0.87
CA ASP A 29 9.59 24.75 -0.01
C ASP A 29 11.03 24.68 0.51
N PHE A 30 11.58 23.47 0.66
CA PHE A 30 12.99 23.27 1.00
C PHE A 30 13.90 23.83 -0.11
N LEU A 31 13.59 23.54 -1.37
CA LEU A 31 14.35 24.00 -2.54
C LEU A 31 14.31 25.52 -2.75
N LYS A 32 13.25 26.21 -2.27
CA LYS A 32 13.20 27.67 -2.28
C LYS A 32 14.25 28.30 -1.36
N ASN A 33 14.50 27.67 -0.21
CA ASN A 33 15.47 28.16 0.79
C ASN A 33 16.89 27.63 0.52
N HIS A 34 16.98 26.44 -0.09
CA HIS A 34 18.23 25.74 -0.39
C HIS A 34 18.27 25.34 -1.87
N PRO A 35 18.72 26.25 -2.76
CA PRO A 35 18.84 25.97 -4.18
C PRO A 35 19.73 24.76 -4.46
N LEU A 36 19.47 24.04 -5.55
CA LEU A 36 20.16 22.81 -5.95
C LEU A 36 21.68 22.96 -6.02
N SER A 37 22.17 24.11 -6.52
CA SER A 37 23.61 24.40 -6.57
C SER A 37 24.28 24.36 -5.20
N LYS A 38 23.59 24.78 -4.14
CA LYS A 38 24.09 24.66 -2.76
C LYS A 38 24.06 23.22 -2.26
N LEU A 39 23.04 22.45 -2.63
CA LEU A 39 22.96 21.03 -2.26
C LEU A 39 24.08 20.21 -2.91
N GLU A 40 24.44 20.56 -4.15
CA GLU A 40 25.62 20.01 -4.84
C GLU A 40 26.92 20.44 -4.17
N GLU A 41 27.07 21.72 -3.82
CA GLU A 41 28.24 22.25 -3.12
C GLU A 41 28.46 21.55 -1.77
N TRP A 42 27.38 21.27 -1.03
CA TRP A 42 27.43 20.53 0.23
C TRP A 42 27.64 19.02 0.06
N GLY A 43 27.61 18.51 -1.17
CA GLY A 43 27.71 17.08 -1.47
C GLY A 43 26.48 16.27 -1.06
N TRP A 44 25.33 16.92 -0.84
CA TRP A 44 24.07 16.25 -0.50
C TRP A 44 23.41 15.63 -1.74
N LEU A 45 23.71 16.20 -2.91
CA LEU A 45 23.37 15.67 -4.23
C LEU A 45 24.64 15.60 -5.07
N VAL A 46 24.78 14.53 -5.85
CA VAL A 46 25.93 14.31 -6.71
C VAL A 46 25.44 13.82 -8.07
N PRO A 47 25.53 14.65 -9.14
CA PRO A 47 25.15 14.22 -10.48
C PRO A 47 25.96 12.97 -10.89
N GLN A 48 25.30 12.05 -11.58
CA GLN A 48 25.98 10.93 -12.22
C GLN A 48 26.77 11.42 -13.45
N HIS A 49 26.16 12.31 -14.24
CA HIS A 49 26.77 12.92 -15.42
C HIS A 49 26.39 14.40 -15.52
N ARG A 50 27.25 15.20 -16.16
CA ARG A 50 26.99 16.60 -16.56
C ARG A 50 27.30 16.73 -18.04
N VAL A 51 26.29 16.90 -18.88
CA VAL A 51 26.47 17.04 -20.33
C VAL A 51 26.38 18.51 -20.72
N VAL A 52 27.39 18.99 -21.43
CA VAL A 52 27.37 20.31 -22.07
C VAL A 52 26.94 20.14 -23.52
N PHE A 53 25.88 20.86 -23.89
CA PHE A 53 25.29 20.82 -25.22
C PHE A 53 25.92 21.90 -26.11
N PRO A 54 26.15 21.62 -27.40
CA PRO A 54 26.65 22.63 -28.33
C PRO A 54 25.69 23.82 -28.43
N VAL A 55 26.19 25.06 -28.49
CA VAL A 55 25.35 26.25 -28.72
C VAL A 55 24.52 26.11 -30.01
N GLY A 56 25.10 25.47 -31.04
CA GLY A 56 24.43 25.20 -32.31
C GLY A 56 23.12 24.41 -32.17
N TYR A 57 23.02 23.52 -31.17
CA TYR A 57 21.82 22.73 -30.86
C TYR A 57 20.62 23.65 -30.58
N PHE A 58 20.76 24.53 -29.59
CA PHE A 58 19.71 25.47 -29.20
C PHE A 58 19.42 26.48 -30.29
N LEU A 59 20.44 26.93 -31.04
CA LEU A 59 20.23 27.85 -32.15
C LEU A 59 19.47 27.20 -33.32
N ALA A 60 19.47 25.89 -33.45
CA ALA A 60 18.66 25.17 -34.44
C ALA A 60 17.18 25.08 -34.03
N TRP A 61 16.89 25.17 -32.74
CA TRP A 61 15.53 25.19 -32.19
C TRP A 61 14.99 26.62 -32.12
N GLN A 62 14.38 27.09 -33.21
CA GLN A 62 13.99 28.50 -33.40
C GLN A 62 12.99 28.99 -32.32
N ASN A 63 12.05 28.14 -31.91
CA ASN A 63 11.01 28.46 -30.94
C ASN A 63 11.35 28.05 -29.49
N PHE A 64 12.61 27.73 -29.16
CA PHE A 64 13.04 27.28 -27.83
C PHE A 64 12.47 28.18 -26.69
N PRO A 65 12.01 27.60 -25.57
CA PRO A 65 11.92 26.17 -25.22
C PRO A 65 10.55 25.53 -25.56
N LEU A 66 9.80 26.05 -26.53
CA LEU A 66 8.46 25.52 -26.82
C LEU A 66 8.51 24.17 -27.53
N CYS A 67 7.64 23.25 -27.11
CA CYS A 67 7.42 21.97 -27.77
C CYS A 67 6.07 21.97 -28.54
N PRO A 68 6.01 21.37 -29.75
CA PRO A 68 7.11 20.72 -30.47
C PRO A 68 8.16 21.73 -30.97
N ALA A 69 9.40 21.26 -31.10
CA ALA A 69 10.52 22.08 -31.53
C ALA A 69 10.41 22.47 -33.01
N GLU A 70 10.54 23.76 -33.32
CA GLU A 70 10.68 24.26 -34.70
C GLU A 70 12.17 24.23 -35.08
N ILE A 71 12.58 23.12 -35.71
CA ILE A 71 13.98 22.90 -36.10
C ILE A 71 14.27 23.57 -37.46
N ASP A 72 15.33 24.36 -37.49
CA ASP A 72 15.88 24.95 -38.71
C ASP A 72 16.44 23.85 -39.62
N SER A 73 15.76 23.56 -40.73
CA SER A 73 16.13 22.52 -41.69
C SER A 73 17.48 22.78 -42.39
N THR A 74 18.07 23.96 -42.23
CA THR A 74 19.38 24.30 -42.80
C THR A 74 20.56 23.95 -41.88
N LYS A 75 20.29 23.52 -40.64
CA LYS A 75 21.31 23.16 -39.64
C LYS A 75 21.48 21.64 -39.51
N PRO A 76 22.61 21.17 -38.94
CA PRO A 76 22.85 19.75 -38.72
C PRO A 76 21.75 19.11 -37.87
N ALA A 77 21.45 17.84 -38.12
CA ALA A 77 20.62 17.05 -37.21
C ALA A 77 21.39 16.80 -35.91
N PHE A 78 20.72 16.99 -34.77
CA PHE A 78 21.28 16.85 -33.42
C PHE A 78 20.61 15.68 -32.69
N ASP A 79 20.43 14.54 -33.37
CA ASP A 79 19.64 13.41 -32.87
C ASP A 79 20.12 12.87 -31.52
N THR A 80 21.43 12.94 -31.25
CA THR A 80 22.02 12.47 -29.98
C THR A 80 21.70 13.42 -28.84
N GLU A 81 21.86 14.72 -29.07
CA GLU A 81 21.50 15.77 -28.12
C GLU A 81 19.99 15.80 -27.87
N ASP A 82 19.16 15.61 -28.90
CA ASP A 82 17.71 15.49 -28.77
C ASP A 82 17.32 14.29 -27.89
N CYS A 83 17.94 13.13 -28.13
CA CYS A 83 17.74 11.95 -27.29
C CYS A 83 18.08 12.24 -25.81
N LEU A 84 19.17 12.95 -25.54
CA LEU A 84 19.61 13.30 -24.20
C LEU A 84 18.77 14.41 -23.56
N TRP A 85 18.29 15.38 -24.33
CA TRP A 85 17.53 16.52 -23.84
C TRP A 85 16.07 16.15 -23.59
N ALA A 86 15.43 15.44 -24.53
CA ALA A 86 14.05 14.96 -24.40
C ALA A 86 13.94 13.75 -23.46
N SER A 87 14.95 12.86 -23.49
CA SER A 87 14.99 11.65 -22.66
C SER A 87 13.77 10.73 -22.82
N GLU A 88 13.14 10.73 -23.99
CA GLU A 88 11.99 9.87 -24.28
C GLU A 88 12.46 8.46 -24.65
N TRP A 89 11.77 7.45 -24.11
CA TRP A 89 12.02 6.05 -24.45
C TRP A 89 10.71 5.27 -24.54
N CYS A 90 10.63 4.42 -25.56
CA CYS A 90 9.54 3.48 -25.78
C CYS A 90 10.11 2.20 -26.40
N VAL A 91 9.51 1.06 -26.05
CA VAL A 91 9.89 -0.27 -26.54
C VAL A 91 8.70 -0.87 -27.27
N GLU A 92 8.78 -0.92 -28.60
CA GLU A 92 7.72 -1.49 -29.43
C GLU A 92 7.92 -2.99 -29.71
N LYS A 93 9.16 -3.44 -29.94
CA LYS A 93 9.54 -4.82 -30.30
C LYS A 93 10.95 -5.18 -29.84
N ASP A 94 11.27 -6.46 -29.77
CA ASP A 94 12.58 -7.02 -29.39
C ASP A 94 13.62 -7.04 -30.54
N GLN A 95 13.68 -5.97 -31.34
CA GLN A 95 14.46 -5.94 -32.58
C GLN A 95 15.97 -5.72 -32.39
N SER A 96 16.41 -5.19 -31.24
CA SER A 96 17.83 -4.94 -30.95
C SER A 96 18.32 -5.82 -29.81
N PRO A 97 19.62 -6.19 -29.74
CA PRO A 97 20.12 -7.08 -28.68
C PRO A 97 20.00 -6.51 -27.26
N LEU A 98 19.96 -5.17 -27.12
CA LEU A 98 19.83 -4.45 -25.85
C LEU A 98 18.50 -3.68 -25.77
N TRP A 99 17.46 -4.17 -26.44
CA TRP A 99 16.13 -3.54 -26.53
C TRP A 99 15.50 -3.25 -25.15
N PHE A 100 15.87 -4.02 -24.13
CA PHE A 100 15.41 -3.90 -22.74
C PHE A 100 16.19 -2.86 -21.92
N LEU A 101 17.21 -2.21 -22.48
CA LEU A 101 17.98 -1.14 -21.83
C LEU A 101 17.64 0.22 -22.41
N HIS A 102 17.58 1.23 -21.56
CA HIS A 102 17.46 2.61 -22.01
C HIS A 102 18.70 3.00 -22.85
N PRO A 103 18.56 3.79 -23.95
CA PRO A 103 19.69 4.19 -24.82
C PRO A 103 20.89 4.81 -24.08
N PHE A 104 20.65 5.42 -22.92
CA PHE A 104 21.71 5.97 -22.06
C PHE A 104 22.70 4.92 -21.52
N PHE A 105 22.34 3.64 -21.59
CA PHE A 105 23.14 2.52 -21.06
C PHE A 105 23.46 1.47 -22.14
N GLN A 106 23.10 1.74 -23.40
CA GLN A 106 23.43 0.86 -24.52
C GLN A 106 24.81 1.24 -25.08
N ALA A 107 25.80 0.34 -24.97
CA ALA A 107 27.17 0.62 -25.43
C ALA A 107 27.30 0.99 -26.92
N THR A 108 26.28 0.65 -27.73
CA THR A 108 26.22 0.98 -29.17
C THR A 108 25.54 2.31 -29.47
N ALA A 109 24.94 2.97 -28.49
CA ALA A 109 24.20 4.22 -28.68
C ALA A 109 25.12 5.45 -28.54
N SER A 110 24.97 6.43 -29.43
CA SER A 110 25.73 7.68 -29.37
C SER A 110 25.50 8.48 -28.08
N SER A 111 24.29 8.37 -27.50
CA SER A 111 23.95 8.97 -26.21
C SER A 111 24.78 8.42 -25.05
N TYR A 112 25.06 7.10 -25.06
CA TYR A 112 25.92 6.46 -24.07
C TYR A 112 27.36 7.00 -24.16
N ASP A 113 27.89 7.11 -25.38
CA ASP A 113 29.24 7.65 -25.61
C ASP A 113 29.37 9.10 -25.13
N LEU A 114 28.34 9.92 -25.35
CA LEU A 114 28.35 11.31 -24.90
C LEU A 114 28.30 11.40 -23.37
N LEU A 115 27.43 10.62 -22.70
CA LEU A 115 27.36 10.55 -21.23
C LEU A 115 28.69 10.07 -20.63
N ARG A 116 29.33 9.06 -21.23
CA ARG A 116 30.59 8.50 -20.73
C ARG A 116 31.76 9.48 -20.85
N LYS A 117 31.81 10.28 -21.92
CA LYS A 117 32.84 11.32 -22.12
C LYS A 117 32.68 12.51 -21.15
N ASN A 118 31.47 12.73 -20.65
CA ASN A 118 31.10 13.87 -19.83
C ASN A 118 30.97 13.47 -18.35
N ASN A 119 31.97 13.83 -17.55
CA ASN A 119 31.99 13.59 -16.11
C ASN A 119 31.71 14.89 -15.34
N TYR A 120 30.76 14.87 -14.39
CA TYR A 120 30.38 16.07 -13.62
C TYR A 120 31.55 16.72 -12.87
N ARG A 121 32.55 15.94 -12.46
CA ARG A 121 33.72 16.46 -11.72
C ARG A 121 34.64 17.29 -12.61
N THR A 122 34.74 16.93 -13.89
CA THR A 122 35.70 17.52 -14.82
C THR A 122 35.05 18.46 -15.82
N THR A 123 33.74 18.34 -16.02
CA THR A 123 32.99 19.12 -17.01
C THR A 123 32.50 20.41 -16.35
N PRO A 124 33.07 21.59 -16.71
CA PRO A 124 32.67 22.84 -16.12
C PRO A 124 31.26 23.22 -16.57
N ILE A 125 30.58 24.06 -15.78
CA ILE A 125 29.34 24.70 -16.19
C ILE A 125 29.68 25.71 -17.29
N PRO A 126 29.05 25.63 -18.48
CA PRO A 126 29.32 26.54 -19.59
C PRO A 126 28.75 27.93 -19.32
N ASP A 127 29.31 28.94 -19.98
CA ASP A 127 28.76 30.29 -19.94
C ASP A 127 27.37 30.35 -20.58
N ALA A 128 26.51 31.20 -20.02
CA ALA A 128 25.19 31.45 -20.58
C ALA A 128 25.28 32.31 -21.86
N PHE A 129 24.41 32.04 -22.84
CA PHE A 129 24.26 32.86 -24.04
C PHE A 129 22.80 33.26 -24.26
N VAL A 130 22.56 34.30 -25.06
CA VAL A 130 21.20 34.79 -25.34
C VAL A 130 20.70 34.22 -26.67
N HIS A 131 19.54 33.58 -26.65
CA HIS A 131 18.91 33.03 -27.84
C HIS A 131 18.43 34.16 -28.79
N PRO A 132 18.81 34.17 -30.07
CA PRO A 132 18.62 35.31 -30.96
C PRO A 132 17.15 35.60 -31.29
N TYR A 133 16.29 34.57 -31.31
CA TYR A 133 14.89 34.73 -31.72
C TYR A 133 13.95 35.15 -30.58
N ARG A 134 14.33 34.91 -29.31
CA ARG A 134 13.44 35.12 -28.16
C ARG A 134 14.06 35.90 -27.01
N SER A 135 15.34 36.28 -27.13
CA SER A 135 16.09 37.00 -26.10
C SER A 135 16.09 36.30 -24.73
N ILE A 136 16.06 34.96 -24.74
CA ILE A 136 16.10 34.13 -23.53
C ILE A 136 17.57 33.77 -23.24
N SER A 137 18.00 33.93 -22.00
CA SER A 137 19.31 33.43 -21.54
C SER A 137 19.27 31.93 -21.36
N ILE A 138 20.22 31.22 -21.95
CA ILE A 138 20.34 29.76 -21.93
C ILE A 138 21.72 29.38 -21.40
N THR A 139 21.76 28.49 -20.40
CA THR A 139 23.01 27.85 -19.96
C THR A 139 23.02 26.41 -20.50
N PRO A 140 23.86 26.08 -21.49
CA PRO A 140 23.68 24.88 -22.32
C PRO A 140 24.20 23.59 -21.65
N TYR A 141 23.61 23.19 -20.52
CA TYR A 141 23.97 21.94 -19.85
C TYR A 141 22.77 21.25 -19.19
N ALA A 142 22.92 19.95 -18.95
CA ALA A 142 22.03 19.18 -18.10
C ALA A 142 22.82 18.23 -17.19
N ASP A 143 22.39 18.16 -15.93
CA ASP A 143 22.87 17.20 -14.96
C ASP A 143 21.91 16.01 -14.86
N TYR A 144 22.46 14.81 -14.71
CA TYR A 144 21.72 13.54 -14.72
C TYR A 144 21.85 12.85 -13.36
N PHE A 145 20.72 12.51 -12.75
CA PHE A 145 20.62 11.92 -11.41
C PHE A 145 19.78 10.65 -11.44
N PHE A 146 20.14 9.64 -10.66
CA PHE A 146 19.22 8.53 -10.43
C PHE A 146 18.07 8.98 -9.52
N HIS A 147 16.86 8.44 -9.73
CA HIS A 147 15.68 8.87 -8.95
C HIS A 147 15.85 8.63 -7.44
N TRP A 148 16.58 7.59 -7.06
CA TRP A 148 16.81 7.23 -5.66
C TRP A 148 17.64 8.25 -4.89
N GLN A 149 18.43 9.09 -5.57
CA GLN A 149 19.20 10.15 -4.92
C GLN A 149 18.29 11.17 -4.22
N ALA A 150 17.04 11.30 -4.65
CA ALA A 150 16.06 12.12 -3.96
C ALA A 150 15.64 11.53 -2.60
N TYR A 151 15.50 10.19 -2.51
CA TYR A 151 15.27 9.52 -1.23
C TYR A 151 16.50 9.62 -0.31
N ALA A 152 17.70 9.54 -0.89
CA ALA A 152 18.94 9.77 -0.16
C ALA A 152 19.00 11.18 0.44
N LEU A 153 18.63 12.19 -0.35
CA LEU A 153 18.51 13.56 0.12
C LEU A 153 17.49 13.69 1.27
N ILE A 154 16.35 13.00 1.21
CA ILE A 154 15.38 13.01 2.33
C ILE A 154 15.99 12.47 3.62
N ASP A 155 16.78 11.40 3.56
CA ASP A 155 17.48 10.86 4.72
C ASP A 155 18.55 11.84 5.25
N VAL A 156 19.28 12.52 4.37
CA VAL A 156 20.24 13.59 4.73
C VAL A 156 19.51 14.74 5.42
N VAL A 157 18.40 15.21 4.85
CA VAL A 157 17.57 16.29 5.41
C VAL A 157 17.01 15.86 6.76
N CYS A 158 16.52 14.63 6.91
CA CYS A 158 16.06 14.11 8.19
C CYS A 158 17.16 14.10 9.26
N ARG A 159 18.40 13.74 8.90
CA ARG A 159 19.54 13.81 9.84
C ARG A 159 19.95 15.26 10.14
N ALA A 160 19.80 16.17 9.18
CA ALA A 160 20.15 17.58 9.34
C ALA A 160 19.09 18.39 10.11
N ASP A 161 17.81 18.04 10.00
CA ASP A 161 16.67 18.72 10.66
C ASP A 161 16.54 18.29 12.13
N TYR A 162 17.59 18.55 12.91
CA TYR A 162 17.72 18.06 14.29
C TYR A 162 17.09 18.99 15.34
N PHE A 163 16.87 20.27 15.00
CA PHE A 163 16.43 21.29 15.95
C PHE A 163 14.96 21.64 15.73
N GLN A 164 14.14 21.43 16.76
CA GLN A 164 12.76 21.93 16.79
C GLN A 164 12.76 23.46 16.88
N PRO A 165 11.71 24.13 16.37
CA PRO A 165 11.53 25.56 16.58
C PRO A 165 11.62 25.91 18.07
N ILE A 166 12.50 26.87 18.41
CA ILE A 166 12.59 27.37 19.79
C ILE A 166 11.38 28.28 20.03
N LEU A 167 10.48 27.84 20.91
CA LEU A 167 9.31 28.63 21.30
C LEU A 167 9.72 29.77 22.22
N ASN A 168 9.02 30.90 22.13
CA ASN A 168 9.20 32.02 23.04
C ASN A 168 8.52 31.73 24.39
N THR A 169 9.25 31.02 25.25
CA THR A 169 8.87 30.68 26.62
C THR A 169 9.76 31.43 27.62
N PRO A 170 9.36 31.58 28.89
CA PRO A 170 10.16 32.29 29.89
C PRO A 170 11.60 31.76 30.10
N ASP A 171 11.87 30.51 29.69
CA ASP A 171 13.16 29.81 29.73
C ASP A 171 13.90 29.78 28.38
N ILE A 172 13.56 30.68 27.44
CA ILE A 172 14.12 30.69 26.08
C ILE A 172 15.66 30.71 26.05
N GLU A 173 16.29 31.44 26.96
CA GLU A 173 17.75 31.56 27.05
C GLU A 173 18.40 30.19 27.34
N GLU A 174 17.87 29.45 28.32
CA GLU A 174 18.34 28.11 28.68
C GLU A 174 18.16 27.11 27.52
N ARG A 175 17.02 27.19 26.81
CA ARG A 175 16.75 26.34 25.65
C ARG A 175 17.69 26.65 24.49
N ALA A 176 17.96 27.93 24.23
CA ALA A 176 18.91 28.35 23.20
C ALA A 176 20.34 27.90 23.52
N GLU A 177 20.79 28.05 24.78
CA GLU A 177 22.07 27.53 25.22
C GLU A 177 22.18 26.00 25.06
N SER A 178 21.10 25.28 25.36
CA SER A 178 21.05 23.82 25.16
C SER A 178 21.25 23.43 23.69
N VAL A 179 20.63 24.16 22.76
CA VAL A 179 20.82 23.97 21.32
C VAL A 179 22.28 24.22 20.91
N ILE A 180 22.90 25.28 21.42
CA ILE A 180 24.31 25.61 21.14
C ILE A 180 25.25 24.51 21.67
N ARG A 181 25.03 24.05 22.91
CA ARG A 181 25.81 22.95 23.50
C ARG A 181 25.70 21.70 22.64
N TYR A 182 24.49 21.35 22.21
CA TYR A 182 24.26 20.18 21.38
C TYR A 182 24.90 20.31 20.00
N ALA A 183 24.76 21.46 19.34
CA ALA A 183 25.44 21.74 18.07
C ALA A 183 26.97 21.64 18.19
N THR A 184 27.52 22.06 19.32
CA THR A 184 28.96 21.95 19.62
C THR A 184 29.37 20.48 19.79
N GLN A 185 28.57 19.67 20.48
CA GLN A 185 28.83 18.23 20.62
C GLN A 185 28.78 17.49 19.28
N LEU A 186 27.79 17.80 18.42
CA LEU A 186 27.73 17.22 17.07
C LEU A 186 29.00 17.52 16.28
N LYS A 187 29.49 18.76 16.36
CA LYS A 187 30.74 19.18 15.72
C LYS A 187 31.97 18.48 16.31
N GLN A 188 32.01 18.25 17.61
CA GLN A 188 33.10 17.53 18.29
C GLN A 188 33.13 16.04 17.91
N ASN A 189 31.98 15.43 17.71
CA ASN A 189 31.84 14.02 17.32
C ASN A 189 31.99 13.79 15.81
N ASP A 190 32.24 14.84 15.02
CA ASP A 190 32.34 14.85 13.54
C ASP A 190 31.17 14.13 12.83
N ILE A 191 29.97 14.15 13.43
CA ILE A 191 28.78 13.51 12.85
C ILE A 191 28.27 14.41 11.72
N LYS A 192 28.37 13.95 10.47
CA LYS A 192 27.89 14.70 9.30
C LYS A 192 26.58 14.11 8.80
N PRO A 193 25.57 14.94 8.44
CA PRO A 193 24.36 14.43 7.81
C PRO A 193 24.62 13.60 6.56
N THR A 194 25.70 13.91 5.83
CA THR A 194 26.15 13.23 4.61
C THR A 194 26.66 11.81 4.84
N ASP A 195 26.94 11.40 6.08
CA ASP A 195 27.46 10.06 6.36
C ASP A 195 26.45 8.96 5.97
N VAL A 196 25.13 9.28 5.93
CA VAL A 196 24.11 8.37 5.37
C VAL A 196 24.40 7.96 3.93
N LEU A 197 25.11 8.80 3.17
CA LEU A 197 25.39 8.57 1.75
C LEU A 197 26.46 7.51 1.54
N SER A 198 27.34 7.28 2.52
CA SER A 198 28.48 6.37 2.41
C SER A 198 28.38 5.14 3.32
N GLU A 199 27.62 5.21 4.42
CA GLU A 199 27.44 4.08 5.34
C GLU A 199 26.78 2.86 4.64
N SER A 200 27.35 1.66 4.80
CA SER A 200 26.87 0.41 4.17
C SER A 200 25.47 -0.05 4.62
N ASN A 201 25.06 0.38 5.81
CA ASN A 201 23.73 0.17 6.37
C ASN A 201 22.72 1.27 5.94
N HIS A 202 23.17 2.23 5.13
CA HIS A 202 22.38 3.32 4.57
C HIS A 202 22.57 3.37 3.04
N TRP A 203 22.69 4.57 2.46
CA TRP A 203 22.73 4.77 1.02
C TRP A 203 24.01 4.24 0.35
N GLY A 204 25.09 4.06 1.12
CA GLY A 204 26.27 3.35 0.64
C GLY A 204 26.00 1.89 0.26
N GLY A 205 25.00 1.24 0.89
CA GLY A 205 24.56 -0.11 0.54
C GLY A 205 23.19 -0.21 -0.15
N LEU A 206 22.41 0.88 -0.22
CA LEU A 206 21.12 0.93 -0.92
C LEU A 206 21.22 1.43 -2.37
N ALA A 207 22.27 2.21 -2.70
CA ALA A 207 22.40 2.84 -4.01
C ALA A 207 22.39 1.83 -5.16
N GLU A 208 23.08 0.71 -5.01
CA GLU A 208 23.14 -0.34 -6.04
C GLU A 208 21.78 -1.02 -6.27
N PRO A 209 21.10 -1.60 -5.24
CA PRO A 209 19.76 -2.13 -5.41
C PRO A 209 18.75 -1.14 -6.00
N MET A 210 18.80 0.11 -5.55
CA MET A 210 17.91 1.15 -6.07
C MET A 210 18.24 1.55 -7.52
N THR A 211 19.50 1.41 -7.94
CA THR A 211 19.90 1.59 -9.33
C THR A 211 19.32 0.49 -10.20
N TRP A 212 19.34 -0.77 -9.76
CA TRP A 212 18.66 -1.87 -10.47
C TRP A 212 17.18 -1.57 -10.67
N LEU A 213 16.49 -1.10 -9.62
CA LEU A 213 15.08 -0.70 -9.68
C LEU A 213 14.84 0.49 -10.62
N SER A 214 15.80 1.42 -10.72
CA SER A 214 15.72 2.55 -11.66
C SER A 214 15.68 2.05 -13.10
N HIS A 215 16.51 1.05 -13.43
CA HIS A 215 16.51 0.41 -14.74
C HIS A 215 15.22 -0.36 -15.00
N TYR A 216 14.79 -1.19 -14.04
CA TYR A 216 13.56 -1.98 -14.18
C TYR A 216 12.32 -1.10 -14.35
N ARG A 217 12.21 -0.03 -13.54
CA ARG A 217 11.13 0.97 -13.67
C ARG A 217 11.09 1.57 -15.07
N ALA A 218 12.22 2.07 -15.57
CA ALA A 218 12.26 2.69 -16.89
C ALA A 218 11.90 1.69 -17.99
N PHE A 219 12.40 0.46 -17.90
CA PHE A 219 12.08 -0.61 -18.84
C PHE A 219 10.58 -0.93 -18.85
N ARG A 220 10.00 -1.14 -17.67
CA ARG A 220 8.56 -1.42 -17.50
C ARG A 220 7.71 -0.27 -18.03
N ASP A 221 8.07 0.97 -17.71
CA ASP A 221 7.33 2.15 -18.16
C ASP A 221 7.48 2.35 -19.68
N ALA A 222 8.59 1.92 -20.30
CA ALA A 222 8.80 2.00 -21.75
C ALA A 222 7.95 1.02 -22.56
N LEU A 223 7.42 -0.02 -21.90
CA LEU A 223 6.46 -0.95 -22.48
C LEU A 223 5.02 -0.41 -22.49
N CYS A 224 4.73 0.75 -21.87
CA CYS A 224 3.38 1.31 -21.81
C CYS A 224 2.80 1.62 -23.20
N GLY A 225 2.03 0.65 -23.73
CA GLY A 225 1.46 0.62 -25.08
C GLY A 225 1.34 -0.80 -25.66
N ASN A 226 2.11 -1.75 -25.12
CA ASN A 226 2.08 -3.18 -25.48
C ASN A 226 1.61 -4.02 -24.29
N ASP A 227 0.42 -4.62 -24.37
CA ASP A 227 -0.09 -5.59 -23.36
C ASP A 227 0.60 -6.98 -23.44
N ASP A 228 1.79 -7.06 -24.05
CA ASP A 228 2.50 -8.32 -24.24
C ASP A 228 3.28 -8.71 -22.97
N GLN A 229 2.62 -9.48 -22.12
CA GLN A 229 3.22 -10.07 -20.91
C GLN A 229 4.49 -10.90 -21.22
N ASN A 230 4.58 -11.55 -22.38
CA ASN A 230 5.76 -12.34 -22.72
C ASN A 230 6.97 -11.45 -22.97
N LEU A 231 6.76 -10.31 -23.62
CA LEU A 231 7.82 -9.33 -23.84
C LEU A 231 8.31 -8.76 -22.49
N GLN A 232 7.39 -8.42 -21.59
CA GLN A 232 7.75 -7.96 -20.24
C GLN A 232 8.60 -9.00 -19.50
N ILE A 233 8.16 -10.25 -19.46
CA ILE A 233 8.89 -11.35 -18.79
C ILE A 233 10.27 -11.54 -19.39
N LYS A 234 10.36 -11.58 -20.73
CA LYS A 234 11.62 -11.76 -21.45
C LYS A 234 12.61 -10.63 -21.14
N GLY A 235 12.18 -9.38 -21.28
CA GLY A 235 13.06 -8.23 -21.06
C GLY A 235 13.45 -8.05 -19.59
N ALA A 236 12.56 -8.37 -18.64
CA ALA A 236 12.88 -8.35 -17.21
C ALA A 236 13.97 -9.38 -16.85
N LYS A 237 13.92 -10.59 -17.44
CA LYS A 237 14.95 -11.63 -17.28
C LYS A 237 16.28 -11.22 -17.92
N GLN A 238 16.24 -10.67 -19.13
CA GLN A 238 17.44 -10.17 -19.82
C GLN A 238 18.08 -8.98 -19.09
N LEU A 239 17.27 -8.09 -18.52
CA LEU A 239 17.75 -6.99 -17.70
C LEU A 239 18.44 -7.49 -16.42
N ALA A 240 17.85 -8.50 -15.76
CA ALA A 240 18.44 -9.11 -14.58
C ALA A 240 19.79 -9.76 -14.89
N GLU A 241 19.87 -10.52 -15.98
CA GLU A 241 21.12 -11.12 -16.47
C GLU A 241 22.18 -10.05 -16.78
N HIS A 242 21.80 -8.96 -17.46
CA HIS A 242 22.70 -7.87 -17.78
C HIS A 242 23.26 -7.17 -16.53
N LEU A 243 22.43 -7.00 -15.50
CA LEU A 243 22.83 -6.41 -14.22
C LEU A 243 23.54 -7.41 -13.29
N GLY A 244 23.67 -8.68 -13.69
CA GLY A 244 24.30 -9.73 -12.89
C GLY A 244 23.49 -10.11 -11.64
N ILE A 245 22.17 -9.90 -11.66
CA ILE A 245 21.27 -10.21 -10.54
C ILE A 245 20.43 -11.45 -10.86
N ASN A 246 20.17 -12.25 -9.82
CA ASN A 246 19.22 -13.36 -9.87
C ASN A 246 18.12 -13.15 -8.82
N ALA A 247 17.17 -14.07 -8.74
CA ALA A 247 16.08 -13.98 -7.77
C ALA A 247 16.56 -13.92 -6.33
N GLU A 248 17.58 -14.71 -5.95
CA GLU A 248 18.12 -14.74 -4.59
C GLU A 248 18.76 -13.41 -4.18
N ILE A 249 19.56 -12.81 -5.07
CA ILE A 249 20.20 -11.51 -4.85
C ILE A 249 19.15 -10.40 -4.71
N LEU A 250 18.13 -10.40 -5.58
CA LEU A 250 17.06 -9.42 -5.51
C LEU A 250 16.22 -9.58 -4.23
N GLU A 251 15.93 -10.82 -3.85
CA GLU A 251 15.19 -11.15 -2.64
C GLU A 251 15.95 -10.69 -1.38
N GLU A 252 17.25 -11.00 -1.28
CA GLU A 252 18.12 -10.55 -0.20
C GLU A 252 18.17 -9.02 -0.14
N ALA A 253 18.27 -8.34 -1.29
CA ALA A 253 18.28 -6.88 -1.34
C ALA A 253 16.95 -6.27 -0.86
N ILE A 254 15.81 -6.89 -1.20
CA ILE A 254 14.51 -6.44 -0.70
C ILE A 254 14.46 -6.57 0.83
N GLU A 255 14.80 -7.74 1.37
CA GLU A 255 14.72 -8.01 2.81
C GLU A 255 15.72 -7.18 3.62
N THR A 256 16.99 -7.21 3.24
CA THR A 256 18.09 -6.67 4.03
C THR A 256 18.33 -5.18 3.78
N LYS A 257 17.84 -4.62 2.67
CA LYS A 257 18.02 -3.20 2.34
C LYS A 257 16.69 -2.46 2.28
N LEU A 258 15.79 -2.83 1.37
CA LEU A 258 14.58 -2.04 1.12
C LEU A 258 13.61 -2.06 2.31
N LEU A 259 13.33 -3.23 2.88
CA LEU A 259 12.44 -3.36 4.04
C LEU A 259 13.04 -2.73 5.31
N ARG A 260 14.38 -2.67 5.42
CA ARG A 260 15.06 -1.93 6.50
C ARG A 260 14.95 -0.42 6.34
N LEU A 261 15.12 0.09 5.12
CA LEU A 261 14.86 1.49 4.80
C LEU A 261 13.39 1.83 5.13
N ALA A 262 12.47 0.97 4.72
CA ALA A 262 11.05 1.14 5.01
C ALA A 262 10.76 1.17 6.51
N GLN A 263 11.37 0.28 7.30
CA GLN A 263 11.23 0.28 8.76
C GLN A 263 11.70 1.57 9.41
N ARG A 264 12.84 2.11 8.95
CA ARG A 264 13.35 3.41 9.42
C ARG A 264 12.37 4.55 9.13
N TRP A 265 11.79 4.55 7.94
CA TRP A 265 10.80 5.56 7.55
C TRP A 265 9.47 5.38 8.28
N LEU A 266 9.04 4.15 8.56
CA LEU A 266 7.87 3.88 9.40
C LEU A 266 8.06 4.49 10.79
N TRP A 267 9.21 4.27 11.45
CA TRP A 267 9.51 4.92 12.74
C TRP A 267 9.54 6.45 12.67
N ALA A 268 10.06 7.01 11.58
CA ALA A 268 10.05 8.47 11.37
C ALA A 268 8.63 9.01 11.16
N ASN A 269 7.79 8.27 10.44
CA ASN A 269 6.39 8.60 10.16
C ASN A 269 5.49 8.47 11.40
N GLU A 270 5.75 7.48 12.26
CA GLU A 270 5.12 7.35 13.58
C GLU A 270 5.36 8.60 14.44
N LYS A 271 6.53 9.25 14.28
CA LYS A 271 6.87 10.54 14.90
C LYS A 271 6.44 11.77 14.07
N HIS A 272 5.66 11.55 13.00
CA HIS A 272 5.12 12.57 12.11
C HIS A 272 6.18 13.42 11.40
N SER A 273 7.29 12.80 10.98
CA SER A 273 8.30 13.47 10.16
C SER A 273 7.72 13.92 8.81
N LYS A 274 7.64 15.24 8.62
CA LYS A 274 7.10 15.85 7.39
C LYS A 274 7.85 15.43 6.12
N TRP A 275 9.15 15.11 6.23
CA TRP A 275 10.00 14.78 5.09
C TRP A 275 9.74 13.37 4.53
N THR A 276 9.54 12.40 5.42
CA THR A 276 9.35 10.98 5.01
C THR A 276 7.89 10.65 4.72
N LEU A 277 6.94 11.36 5.33
CA LEU A 277 5.51 11.12 5.14
C LEU A 277 5.06 11.32 3.68
N GLN A 278 5.52 12.39 3.03
CA GLN A 278 5.14 12.66 1.64
C GLN A 278 5.86 11.75 0.63
N ALA A 279 7.09 11.35 0.94
CA ALA A 279 7.87 10.44 0.11
C ALA A 279 7.46 8.96 0.24
N TRP A 280 6.81 8.60 1.35
CA TRP A 280 6.45 7.22 1.69
C TRP A 280 5.69 6.46 0.59
N PRO A 281 4.63 7.02 -0.05
CA PRO A 281 3.90 6.31 -1.10
C PRO A 281 4.76 5.94 -2.30
N TYR A 282 5.82 6.69 -2.56
CA TYR A 282 6.72 6.41 -3.67
C TYR A 282 7.72 5.31 -3.35
N LEU A 283 8.24 5.27 -2.12
CA LEU A 283 9.04 4.15 -1.65
C LEU A 283 8.23 2.85 -1.67
N GLN A 284 6.95 2.89 -1.27
CA GLN A 284 6.03 1.75 -1.38
C GLN A 284 5.91 1.26 -2.83
N LYS A 285 5.79 2.18 -3.81
CA LYS A 285 5.75 1.84 -5.24
C LYS A 285 7.04 1.17 -5.70
N ASP A 286 8.20 1.63 -5.25
CA ASP A 286 9.50 1.01 -5.56
C ASP A 286 9.65 -0.39 -4.97
N ILE A 287 9.18 -0.60 -3.74
CA ILE A 287 9.18 -1.93 -3.11
C ILE A 287 8.21 -2.88 -3.83
N ARG A 288 7.05 -2.38 -4.26
CA ARG A 288 6.11 -3.15 -5.09
C ARG A 288 6.73 -3.52 -6.44
N LEU A 289 7.44 -2.60 -7.07
CA LEU A 289 8.19 -2.81 -8.31
C LEU A 289 9.26 -3.91 -8.16
N ALA A 290 10.02 -3.87 -7.05
CA ALA A 290 11.02 -4.89 -6.75
C ALA A 290 10.40 -6.28 -6.61
N LEU A 291 9.25 -6.37 -5.94
CA LEU A 291 8.49 -7.61 -5.80
C LEU A 291 7.93 -8.13 -7.12
N GLU A 292 7.37 -7.24 -7.94
CA GLU A 292 6.88 -7.59 -9.29
C GLU A 292 8.00 -8.23 -10.11
N TRP A 293 9.20 -7.64 -10.08
CA TRP A 293 10.36 -8.19 -10.77
C TRP A 293 10.79 -9.54 -10.18
N LEU A 294 10.77 -9.68 -8.85
CA LEU A 294 11.11 -10.93 -8.18
C LEU A 294 10.18 -12.07 -8.58
N TYR A 295 8.87 -11.83 -8.68
CA TYR A 295 7.90 -12.84 -9.13
C TYR A 295 8.20 -13.34 -10.54
N ILE A 296 8.65 -12.45 -11.44
CA ILE A 296 9.05 -12.81 -12.80
C ILE A 296 10.31 -13.71 -12.81
N LEU A 297 11.19 -13.57 -11.81
CA LEU A 297 12.45 -14.29 -11.74
C LEU A 297 12.35 -15.68 -11.08
N ASN A 298 11.39 -15.92 -10.18
CA ASN A 298 11.29 -17.18 -9.44
C ASN A 298 9.89 -17.81 -9.35
N ASP A 299 8.89 -17.25 -10.04
CA ASP A 299 7.51 -17.74 -10.10
C ASP A 299 6.78 -17.84 -8.73
N ASN A 300 7.38 -17.32 -7.64
CA ASN A 300 6.71 -17.18 -6.35
C ASN A 300 5.71 -16.02 -6.40
N ASP A 301 4.65 -16.10 -5.58
CA ASP A 301 3.60 -15.09 -5.54
C ASP A 301 3.70 -14.15 -4.32
N LEU A 302 2.81 -13.17 -4.28
CA LEU A 302 2.72 -12.22 -3.17
C LEU A 302 2.42 -12.91 -1.83
N ALA A 303 1.61 -13.97 -1.83
CA ALA A 303 1.21 -14.66 -0.59
C ALA A 303 2.42 -15.34 0.06
N PHE A 304 3.28 -15.96 -0.74
CA PHE A 304 4.54 -16.54 -0.27
C PHE A 304 5.40 -15.52 0.50
N TYR A 305 5.61 -14.33 -0.06
CA TYR A 305 6.45 -13.30 0.56
C TYR A 305 5.79 -12.60 1.75
N LEU A 306 4.47 -12.46 1.73
CA LEU A 306 3.73 -11.96 2.89
C LEU A 306 3.87 -12.90 4.10
N ASP A 307 3.82 -14.22 3.87
CA ASP A 307 4.05 -15.21 4.94
C ASP A 307 5.53 -15.30 5.33
N LYS A 308 6.46 -15.27 4.36
CA LYS A 308 7.92 -15.38 4.61
C LYS A 308 8.47 -14.23 5.44
N TRP A 309 8.08 -12.99 5.15
CA TRP A 309 8.56 -11.79 5.84
C TRP A 309 7.61 -11.29 6.93
N ALA A 310 6.65 -12.12 7.35
CA ALA A 310 5.87 -11.88 8.55
C ALA A 310 6.71 -12.16 9.81
N TYR A 311 6.50 -11.37 10.86
CA TYR A 311 7.11 -11.61 12.15
C TYR A 311 6.50 -12.83 12.83
N SER A 312 7.37 -13.72 13.29
CA SER A 312 7.02 -14.86 14.13
C SER A 312 6.81 -14.47 15.61
N SER A 313 7.26 -13.29 16.04
CA SER A 313 7.15 -12.83 17.43
C SER A 313 7.04 -11.31 17.58
N PHE A 314 6.46 -10.86 18.69
CA PHE A 314 6.35 -9.44 19.02
C PHE A 314 7.71 -8.88 19.48
N GLY A 315 8.24 -7.89 18.76
CA GLY A 315 9.45 -7.16 19.10
C GLY A 315 9.80 -6.11 18.04
N GLU A 316 10.61 -5.12 18.41
CA GLU A 316 11.22 -4.22 17.42
C GLU A 316 12.22 -5.01 16.57
N ARG A 317 12.18 -4.81 15.24
CA ARG A 317 13.01 -5.51 14.26
C ARG A 317 13.71 -4.50 13.37
N GLU A 318 14.82 -4.94 12.77
CA GLU A 318 15.63 -4.11 11.87
C GLU A 318 14.99 -3.90 10.49
N TRP A 319 14.03 -4.75 10.10
CA TRP A 319 13.25 -4.68 8.86
C TRP A 319 11.77 -4.53 9.17
N ALA A 320 10.96 -4.16 8.16
CA ALA A 320 9.52 -4.04 8.25
C ALA A 320 8.82 -5.27 7.67
N GLU A 321 7.70 -5.69 8.26
CA GLU A 321 6.80 -6.67 7.62
C GLU A 321 6.28 -6.12 6.31
N LEU A 322 6.26 -6.97 5.27
CA LEU A 322 5.81 -6.55 3.95
C LEU A 322 4.38 -6.02 3.96
N SER A 323 3.52 -6.59 4.81
CA SER A 323 2.12 -6.18 4.97
C SER A 323 1.95 -4.81 5.65
N ARG A 324 2.94 -4.37 6.43
CA ARG A 324 3.00 -2.99 6.98
C ARG A 324 3.53 -2.00 5.95
N VAL A 325 4.40 -2.44 5.06
CA VAL A 325 5.00 -1.59 4.01
C VAL A 325 4.02 -1.40 2.86
N LEU A 326 3.41 -2.47 2.34
CA LEU A 326 2.45 -2.40 1.25
C LEU A 326 1.03 -2.57 1.82
N PRO A 327 0.11 -1.61 1.62
CA PRO A 327 -1.19 -1.58 2.27
C PRO A 327 -2.16 -2.59 1.61
N TYR A 328 -1.84 -3.87 1.68
CA TYR A 328 -2.72 -4.95 1.27
C TYR A 328 -3.76 -5.18 2.36
N GLU A 329 -4.80 -4.34 2.37
CA GLU A 329 -5.88 -4.39 3.35
C GLU A 329 -6.42 -5.82 3.51
N PHE A 330 -6.61 -6.55 2.40
CA PHE A 330 -7.10 -7.94 2.43
C PHE A 330 -6.23 -8.92 3.24
N PHE A 331 -4.90 -8.73 3.27
CA PHE A 331 -3.99 -9.60 4.01
C PHE A 331 -3.99 -9.24 5.49
N GLU A 332 -3.97 -7.95 5.80
CA GLU A 332 -4.08 -7.46 7.18
C GLU A 332 -5.42 -7.86 7.79
N ASP A 333 -6.52 -7.77 7.05
CA ASP A 333 -7.85 -8.16 7.51
C ASP A 333 -7.93 -9.67 7.79
N LYS A 334 -7.34 -10.50 6.93
CA LYS A 334 -7.20 -11.94 7.15
C LYS A 334 -6.37 -12.25 8.39
N ARG A 335 -5.20 -11.63 8.54
CA ARG A 335 -4.31 -11.85 9.69
C ARG A 335 -4.98 -11.41 10.98
N TYR A 336 -5.67 -10.27 10.96
CA TYR A 336 -6.48 -9.78 12.07
C TYR A 336 -7.59 -10.79 12.42
N PHE A 337 -8.34 -11.26 11.43
CA PHE A 337 -9.39 -12.26 11.63
C PHE A 337 -8.86 -13.55 12.26
N LEU A 338 -7.80 -14.14 11.71
CA LEU A 338 -7.20 -15.38 12.23
C LEU A 338 -6.63 -15.22 13.64
N ARG A 339 -6.11 -14.03 13.96
CA ARG A 339 -5.60 -13.72 15.30
C ARG A 339 -6.72 -13.57 16.33
N TYR A 340 -7.83 -12.93 15.96
CA TYR A 340 -8.86 -12.54 16.92
C TYR A 340 -10.01 -13.55 17.06
N LEU A 341 -10.36 -14.29 16.00
CA LEU A 341 -11.43 -15.30 16.06
C LEU A 341 -11.26 -16.31 17.22
N PRO A 342 -10.05 -16.82 17.55
CA PRO A 342 -9.88 -17.75 18.65
C PRO A 342 -10.37 -17.24 20.02
N PHE A 343 -10.31 -15.94 20.27
CA PHE A 343 -10.79 -15.36 21.54
C PHE A 343 -12.32 -15.41 21.69
N TYR A 344 -13.05 -15.64 20.59
CA TYR A 344 -14.51 -15.64 20.55
C TYR A 344 -15.14 -17.04 20.57
N LYS A 345 -14.31 -18.10 20.59
CA LYS A 345 -14.76 -19.50 20.45
C LYS A 345 -15.64 -20.02 21.61
N LYS A 346 -15.60 -19.39 22.79
CA LYS A 346 -16.28 -19.85 24.02
C LYS A 346 -17.76 -20.22 23.81
N HIS A 347 -18.49 -19.52 22.94
CA HIS A 347 -19.93 -19.75 22.74
C HIS A 347 -20.27 -20.80 21.66
N TYR A 348 -19.29 -21.21 20.84
CA TYR A 348 -19.49 -22.05 19.65
C TYR A 348 -18.32 -23.03 19.43
N GLU A 349 -17.69 -23.49 20.51
CA GLU A 349 -16.43 -24.25 20.51
C GLU A 349 -16.51 -25.55 19.68
N TYR A 350 -17.68 -26.19 19.65
CA TYR A 350 -17.93 -27.44 18.92
C TYR A 350 -18.14 -27.29 17.41
N VAL A 351 -18.27 -26.05 16.92
CA VAL A 351 -18.65 -25.77 15.52
C VAL A 351 -17.51 -25.09 14.76
N LEU A 352 -16.67 -24.30 15.44
CA LEU A 352 -15.59 -23.55 14.80
C LEU A 352 -14.29 -24.36 14.73
N PRO A 353 -13.63 -24.40 13.56
CA PRO A 353 -12.36 -25.12 13.40
C PRO A 353 -11.21 -24.51 14.23
N THR A 354 -10.23 -25.35 14.56
CA THR A 354 -9.03 -24.94 15.31
C THR A 354 -7.87 -24.59 14.37
N ASP A 355 -7.13 -23.55 14.79
CA ASP A 355 -5.85 -23.04 14.28
C ASP A 355 -5.56 -23.30 12.79
N GLN A 356 -4.92 -24.44 12.46
CA GLN A 356 -4.51 -24.74 11.09
C GLN A 356 -5.70 -25.04 10.16
N ILE A 357 -6.73 -25.72 10.66
CA ILE A 357 -7.95 -26.00 9.90
C ILE A 357 -8.67 -24.68 9.61
N LEU A 358 -8.68 -23.76 10.58
CA LEU A 358 -9.25 -22.42 10.40
C LEU A 358 -8.46 -21.62 9.35
N LYS A 359 -7.12 -21.62 9.39
CA LYS A 359 -6.29 -20.95 8.38
C LYS A 359 -6.63 -21.48 6.98
N ASN A 360 -6.61 -22.80 6.81
CA ASN A 360 -6.92 -23.45 5.53
C ASN A 360 -8.34 -23.15 5.04
N LEU A 361 -9.32 -23.10 5.96
CA LEU A 361 -10.69 -22.72 5.62
C LEU A 361 -10.75 -21.28 5.11
N VAL A 362 -10.19 -20.33 5.87
CA VAL A 362 -10.17 -18.90 5.50
C VAL A 362 -9.47 -18.68 4.15
N ASP A 363 -8.37 -19.38 3.90
CA ASP A 363 -7.65 -19.33 2.62
C ASP A 363 -8.54 -19.79 1.46
N ARG A 364 -9.20 -20.94 1.60
CA ARG A 364 -10.14 -21.46 0.59
C ARG A 364 -11.31 -20.51 0.36
N LEU A 365 -11.91 -19.98 1.43
CA LEU A 365 -13.04 -19.06 1.34
C LEU A 365 -12.66 -17.78 0.62
N GLN A 366 -11.48 -17.22 0.89
CA GLN A 366 -11.00 -16.01 0.23
C GLN A 366 -10.76 -16.24 -1.26
N SER A 367 -10.27 -17.43 -1.65
CA SER A 367 -10.09 -17.80 -3.06
C SER A 367 -11.40 -18.10 -3.79
N ALA A 368 -12.36 -18.75 -3.13
CA ALA A 368 -13.62 -19.18 -3.75
C ALA A 368 -14.72 -18.10 -3.73
N ASN A 369 -14.68 -17.17 -2.77
CA ASN A 369 -15.70 -16.15 -2.55
C ASN A 369 -15.04 -14.76 -2.39
N TYR A 370 -14.98 -13.99 -3.48
CA TYR A 370 -14.29 -12.68 -3.46
C TYR A 370 -14.92 -11.68 -2.47
N LEU A 371 -16.22 -11.82 -2.15
CA LEU A 371 -16.92 -10.99 -1.17
C LEU A 371 -16.49 -11.28 0.27
N PHE A 372 -15.89 -12.45 0.53
CA PHE A 372 -15.37 -12.81 1.85
C PHE A 372 -14.30 -11.83 2.33
N GLY A 373 -13.49 -11.25 1.44
CA GLY A 373 -12.55 -10.18 1.79
C GLY A 373 -13.24 -8.95 2.41
N SER A 374 -14.41 -8.56 1.91
CA SER A 374 -15.20 -7.46 2.48
C SER A 374 -15.78 -7.81 3.85
N PHE A 375 -16.06 -9.09 4.10
CA PHE A 375 -16.49 -9.57 5.41
C PHE A 375 -15.36 -9.51 6.45
N LEU A 376 -14.13 -9.92 6.07
CA LEU A 376 -12.95 -9.79 6.93
C LEU A 376 -12.65 -8.32 7.30
N ASN A 377 -12.77 -7.40 6.34
CA ASN A 377 -12.63 -5.97 6.58
C ASN A 377 -13.68 -5.45 7.58
N ALA A 378 -14.97 -5.81 7.40
CA ALA A 378 -16.03 -5.41 8.32
C ALA A 378 -15.78 -5.92 9.75
N PHE A 379 -15.23 -7.12 9.89
CA PHE A 379 -14.83 -7.68 11.20
C PHE A 379 -13.75 -6.83 11.87
N ARG A 380 -12.72 -6.41 11.12
CA ARG A 380 -11.67 -5.54 11.66
C ARG A 380 -12.20 -4.16 12.04
N GLN A 381 -13.01 -3.53 11.18
CA GLN A 381 -13.61 -2.20 11.45
C GLN A 381 -14.46 -2.18 12.73
N LEU A 382 -15.19 -3.26 13.00
CA LEU A 382 -15.92 -3.44 14.26
C LEU A 382 -14.97 -3.31 15.46
N HIS A 383 -13.82 -4.00 15.44
CA HIS A 383 -12.89 -3.99 16.55
C HIS A 383 -12.17 -2.66 16.70
N GLU A 384 -11.70 -2.06 15.60
CA GLU A 384 -11.08 -0.73 15.64
C GLU A 384 -12.02 0.34 16.21
N ASN A 385 -13.33 0.20 16.00
CA ASN A 385 -14.33 1.06 16.62
C ASN A 385 -14.48 0.78 18.13
N LEU A 386 -14.55 -0.49 18.54
CA LEU A 386 -14.74 -0.91 19.95
C LEU A 386 -13.49 -0.75 20.84
N GLU A 387 -12.29 -0.78 20.24
CA GLU A 387 -11.00 -0.64 20.92
C GLU A 387 -10.50 0.81 21.00
N ARG A 388 -11.15 1.75 20.30
CA ARG A 388 -10.71 3.14 20.20
C ARG A 388 -10.46 3.73 21.60
N ASN A 389 -9.20 4.07 21.88
CA ASN A 389 -8.76 4.56 23.17
C ASN A 389 -8.74 6.11 23.17
N PRO A 390 -9.62 6.79 23.93
CA PRO A 390 -9.69 8.26 23.98
C PRO A 390 -8.36 8.92 24.34
N LYS A 391 -7.49 8.20 25.07
CA LYS A 391 -6.17 8.68 25.52
C LYS A 391 -5.23 9.05 24.38
N GLN A 392 -5.41 8.47 23.18
CA GLN A 392 -4.55 8.73 22.03
C GLN A 392 -4.97 9.96 21.20
N LYS A 393 -6.14 10.57 21.47
CA LYS A 393 -6.67 11.73 20.73
C LYS A 393 -7.09 12.89 21.64
N GLY A 394 -6.36 13.09 22.74
CA GLY A 394 -6.55 14.26 23.61
C GLY A 394 -7.64 14.12 24.67
N ASN A 395 -8.05 12.89 25.04
CA ASN A 395 -9.00 12.57 26.12
C ASN A 395 -10.43 13.15 25.97
N LEU A 396 -10.73 13.89 24.92
CA LEU A 396 -12.06 14.40 24.60
C LEU A 396 -12.67 13.60 23.46
N GLU A 397 -13.50 12.60 23.80
CA GLU A 397 -14.28 11.85 22.83
C GLU A 397 -15.74 12.33 22.86
N PHE A 398 -16.10 13.15 21.87
CA PHE A 398 -17.47 13.66 21.70
C PHE A 398 -18.40 12.69 20.97
N ARG A 399 -17.90 11.51 20.57
CA ARG A 399 -18.66 10.53 19.79
C ARG A 399 -19.41 9.59 20.74
N THR A 400 -20.68 9.37 20.44
CA THR A 400 -21.42 8.23 21.00
C THR A 400 -21.06 6.99 20.18
N LEU A 401 -20.44 5.97 20.80
CA LEU A 401 -20.19 4.69 20.15
C LEU A 401 -21.54 4.05 19.76
N ARG A 402 -21.62 3.53 18.53
CA ARG A 402 -22.79 2.82 18.00
C ARG A 402 -22.37 1.44 17.49
N PRO A 403 -22.09 0.47 18.37
CA PRO A 403 -21.71 -0.88 17.96
C PRO A 403 -22.70 -1.50 16.97
N LEU A 404 -24.00 -1.23 17.11
CA LEU A 404 -25.04 -1.79 16.25
C LEU A 404 -24.79 -1.53 14.77
N ASP A 405 -24.27 -0.35 14.40
CA ASP A 405 -23.98 0.01 13.01
C ASP A 405 -22.94 -0.97 12.41
N TYR A 406 -21.94 -1.35 13.20
CA TYR A 406 -20.86 -2.24 12.78
C TYR A 406 -21.27 -3.71 12.81
N TYR A 407 -22.09 -4.15 13.78
CA TYR A 407 -22.70 -5.48 13.75
C TYR A 407 -23.64 -5.66 12.55
N SER A 408 -24.43 -4.62 12.24
CA SER A 408 -25.31 -4.60 11.07
C SER A 408 -24.49 -4.67 9.78
N LEU A 409 -23.42 -3.89 9.68
CA LEU A 409 -22.50 -3.93 8.54
C LEU A 409 -21.89 -5.34 8.37
N LEU A 410 -21.42 -5.95 9.46
CA LEU A 410 -20.86 -7.31 9.43
C LEU A 410 -21.89 -8.33 8.94
N ALA A 411 -23.15 -8.23 9.40
CA ALA A 411 -24.23 -9.12 8.97
C ALA A 411 -24.68 -8.89 7.51
N ILE A 412 -24.63 -7.65 7.01
CA ILE A 412 -24.84 -7.34 5.58
C ILE A 412 -23.75 -7.96 4.72
N ARG A 413 -22.48 -7.91 5.16
CA ARG A 413 -21.38 -8.59 4.44
C ARG A 413 -21.51 -10.11 4.51
N ALA A 414 -21.99 -10.66 5.62
CA ALA A 414 -22.34 -12.07 5.73
C ALA A 414 -23.41 -12.47 4.69
N GLU A 415 -24.52 -11.71 4.62
CA GLU A 415 -25.58 -11.93 3.62
C GLU A 415 -25.05 -11.92 2.19
N SER A 416 -24.16 -10.97 1.88
CA SER A 416 -23.54 -10.87 0.55
C SER A 416 -22.73 -12.13 0.21
N CYS A 417 -21.95 -12.65 1.16
CA CYS A 417 -21.17 -13.87 0.95
C CYS A 417 -22.06 -15.09 0.70
N LEU A 418 -23.16 -15.23 1.46
CA LEU A 418 -24.11 -16.33 1.33
C LEU A 418 -24.88 -16.26 0.00
N ARG A 419 -25.34 -15.07 -0.40
CA ARG A 419 -25.98 -14.83 -1.70
C ARG A 419 -25.06 -15.24 -2.86
N TYR A 420 -23.80 -14.84 -2.80
CA TYR A 420 -22.81 -15.19 -3.82
C TYR A 420 -22.54 -16.70 -3.90
N ALA A 421 -22.46 -17.38 -2.75
CA ALA A 421 -22.24 -18.83 -2.70
C ALA A 421 -23.36 -19.62 -3.39
N LEU A 422 -24.60 -19.12 -3.36
CA LEU A 422 -25.74 -19.69 -4.08
C LEU A 422 -25.78 -19.35 -5.58
N GLY A 423 -24.82 -18.56 -6.08
CA GLY A 423 -24.71 -18.22 -7.49
C GLY A 423 -25.73 -17.19 -7.99
N TYR A 424 -26.39 -16.45 -7.10
CA TYR A 424 -27.38 -15.41 -7.45
C TYR A 424 -26.76 -14.15 -8.09
N ASP A 425 -25.44 -13.97 -7.96
CA ASP A 425 -24.71 -12.84 -8.54
C ASP A 425 -24.00 -13.20 -9.87
N ARG A 426 -24.18 -14.43 -10.38
CA ARG A 426 -23.68 -14.84 -11.70
C ARG A 426 -24.70 -14.41 -12.76
N GLU A 427 -24.22 -13.80 -13.85
CA GLU A 427 -25.05 -13.24 -14.94
C GLU A 427 -26.12 -14.23 -15.48
N GLU A 428 -25.86 -15.53 -15.40
CA GLU A 428 -26.75 -16.61 -15.87
C GLU A 428 -27.99 -16.85 -14.99
N ASN A 429 -28.05 -16.32 -13.77
CA ASN A 429 -29.12 -16.59 -12.79
C ASN A 429 -29.92 -15.35 -12.34
N ILE A 430 -29.82 -14.23 -13.07
CA ILE A 430 -30.57 -13.00 -12.74
C ILE A 430 -32.03 -13.16 -13.22
N SER A 431 -32.87 -13.79 -12.38
CA SER A 431 -34.33 -13.80 -12.55
C SER A 431 -34.98 -12.81 -11.55
N GLU A 432 -36.10 -12.19 -11.92
CA GLU A 432 -36.86 -11.28 -11.04
C GLU A 432 -37.35 -11.95 -9.73
N GLU A 433 -37.36 -13.29 -9.66
CA GLU A 433 -37.69 -14.05 -8.44
C GLU A 433 -36.52 -14.11 -7.45
N ASN A 434 -35.27 -14.05 -7.93
CA ASN A 434 -34.07 -14.12 -7.09
C ASN A 434 -33.83 -12.83 -6.30
N ASP A 435 -34.26 -11.67 -6.80
CA ASP A 435 -34.16 -10.39 -6.09
C ASP A 435 -35.12 -10.25 -4.90
N LYS A 436 -36.09 -11.17 -4.73
CA LYS A 436 -37.03 -11.17 -3.59
C LYS A 436 -36.58 -12.04 -2.41
N LYS A 437 -35.52 -12.82 -2.55
CA LYS A 437 -35.01 -13.70 -1.49
C LYS A 437 -34.21 -12.90 -0.45
N GLY A 438 -34.44 -13.17 0.83
CA GLY A 438 -33.74 -12.50 1.94
C GLY A 438 -32.71 -13.40 2.62
N LEU A 439 -31.96 -12.85 3.58
CA LEU A 439 -30.98 -13.60 4.40
C LEU A 439 -31.52 -14.93 4.95
N THR A 440 -32.80 -14.98 5.36
CA THR A 440 -33.45 -16.22 5.84
C THR A 440 -33.46 -17.32 4.77
N ASP A 441 -33.75 -16.96 3.51
CA ASP A 441 -33.78 -17.91 2.40
C ASP A 441 -32.38 -18.42 2.07
N TYR A 442 -31.38 -17.52 2.07
CA TYR A 442 -29.98 -17.88 1.81
C TYR A 442 -29.41 -18.82 2.87
N ILE A 443 -29.66 -18.54 4.16
CA ILE A 443 -29.23 -19.41 5.27
C ILE A 443 -29.85 -20.80 5.12
N ARG A 444 -31.16 -20.88 4.88
CA ARG A 444 -31.88 -22.15 4.72
C ARG A 444 -31.34 -22.97 3.56
N GLU A 445 -31.18 -22.35 2.40
CA GLU A 445 -30.77 -23.04 1.18
C GLU A 445 -29.34 -23.58 1.32
N LEU A 446 -28.41 -22.78 1.83
CA LEU A 446 -27.05 -23.24 2.13
C LEU A 446 -27.03 -24.29 3.22
N ALA A 447 -27.83 -24.15 4.29
CA ALA A 447 -27.87 -25.14 5.37
C ALA A 447 -28.27 -26.53 4.84
N ARG A 448 -29.25 -26.59 3.93
CA ARG A 448 -29.63 -27.83 3.24
C ARG A 448 -28.52 -28.34 2.32
N GLN A 449 -27.84 -27.47 1.56
CA GLN A 449 -26.70 -27.86 0.72
C GLN A 449 -25.49 -28.39 1.52
N ARG A 450 -25.37 -27.99 2.80
CA ARG A 450 -24.33 -28.47 3.74
C ARG A 450 -24.76 -29.64 4.60
N ASN A 451 -25.88 -30.30 4.28
CA ASN A 451 -26.44 -31.43 5.03
C ASN A 451 -26.64 -31.14 6.53
N ILE A 452 -26.91 -29.88 6.90
CA ILE A 452 -27.29 -29.56 8.28
C ILE A 452 -28.64 -30.21 8.56
N SER A 453 -28.78 -30.85 9.73
CA SER A 453 -29.99 -31.57 10.15
C SER A 453 -31.27 -30.79 9.84
N ASP A 454 -32.24 -31.44 9.19
CA ASP A 454 -33.56 -30.87 8.89
C ASP A 454 -34.23 -30.32 10.16
N SER A 455 -33.98 -30.92 11.33
CA SER A 455 -34.49 -30.39 12.60
C SER A 455 -34.03 -28.95 12.87
N VAL A 456 -32.76 -28.62 12.63
CA VAL A 456 -32.21 -27.27 12.81
C VAL A 456 -32.81 -26.29 11.81
N VAL A 457 -32.94 -26.73 10.56
CA VAL A 457 -33.51 -25.92 9.47
C VAL A 457 -34.98 -25.64 9.74
N ASP A 458 -35.76 -26.65 10.13
CA ASP A 458 -37.18 -26.54 10.45
C ASP A 458 -37.41 -25.67 11.69
N TYR A 459 -36.58 -25.81 12.74
CA TYR A 459 -36.65 -24.91 13.91
C TYR A 459 -36.29 -23.46 13.56
N PHE A 460 -35.29 -23.26 12.70
CA PHE A 460 -34.95 -21.93 12.20
C PHE A 460 -36.10 -21.34 11.37
N GLU A 461 -36.70 -22.11 10.47
CA GLU A 461 -37.88 -21.71 9.70
C GLU A 461 -39.07 -21.41 10.60
N GLN A 462 -39.36 -22.26 11.59
CA GLN A 462 -40.43 -22.03 12.54
C GLN A 462 -40.20 -20.73 13.31
N LYS A 463 -39.00 -20.53 13.87
CA LYS A 463 -38.67 -19.31 14.63
C LYS A 463 -38.69 -18.05 13.79
N THR A 464 -38.42 -18.13 12.49
CA THR A 464 -38.48 -16.99 11.57
C THR A 464 -39.90 -16.73 11.05
N ASN A 465 -40.71 -17.78 10.84
CA ASN A 465 -42.10 -17.71 10.36
C ASN A 465 -43.11 -17.37 11.47
N ASP A 466 -43.05 -18.05 12.62
CA ASP A 466 -43.92 -17.79 13.78
C ASP A 466 -43.70 -16.36 14.33
N ASN A 467 -42.49 -15.82 14.14
CA ASN A 467 -42.09 -14.51 14.61
C ASN A 467 -41.84 -13.49 13.48
N ARG A 468 -42.66 -13.46 12.42
CA ARG A 468 -42.72 -12.32 11.46
C ARG A 468 -42.87 -10.92 12.13
N ARG A 469 -42.99 -10.85 13.47
CA ARG A 469 -43.07 -9.64 14.31
C ARG A 469 -41.97 -9.47 15.37
N LYS A 470 -41.15 -10.47 15.75
CA LYS A 470 -40.13 -10.31 16.83
C LYS A 470 -38.71 -10.04 16.35
N TYR A 471 -38.28 -10.62 15.23
CA TYR A 471 -36.88 -10.53 14.78
C TYR A 471 -36.69 -9.95 13.36
N THR A 472 -37.77 -9.58 12.66
CA THR A 472 -37.74 -9.29 11.21
C THR A 472 -38.55 -8.07 10.71
N LYS A 473 -39.34 -7.35 11.53
CA LYS A 473 -40.08 -6.15 11.08
C LYS A 473 -39.77 -4.88 11.88
N ALA A 474 -39.46 -3.81 11.16
CA ALA A 474 -39.28 -2.43 11.64
C ALA A 474 -40.57 -1.73 12.13
N GLY A 475 -41.72 -2.42 12.10
CA GLY A 475 -43.02 -1.83 12.42
C GLY A 475 -43.53 -2.24 13.79
N GLN A 476 -43.66 -1.26 14.69
CA GLN A 476 -44.40 -1.27 15.98
C GLN A 476 -43.62 -1.35 17.31
N TYR A 477 -42.37 -0.85 17.39
CA TYR A 477 -41.74 -0.56 18.69
C TYR A 477 -41.19 0.87 18.78
N THR A 478 -42.04 1.86 18.47
CA THR A 478 -41.79 3.28 18.78
C THR A 478 -42.13 3.64 20.24
N GLN A 479 -42.45 2.66 21.10
CA GLN A 479 -42.57 2.88 22.54
C GLN A 479 -41.69 1.92 23.33
N PRO A 480 -40.88 2.42 24.29
CA PRO A 480 -40.07 1.61 25.19
C PRO A 480 -40.98 0.98 26.26
N LYS A 481 -41.83 0.03 25.87
CA LYS A 481 -42.50 -0.85 26.84
C LYS A 481 -41.59 -2.04 27.09
N LYS A 482 -40.96 -2.06 28.28
CA LYS A 482 -40.17 -3.16 28.87
C LYS A 482 -39.26 -3.91 27.90
N SER A 483 -37.96 -3.55 27.91
CA SER A 483 -36.82 -4.48 27.83
C SER A 483 -37.14 -5.87 27.25
N ASN A 484 -37.44 -5.96 25.96
CA ASN A 484 -37.27 -7.23 25.27
C ASN A 484 -35.76 -7.36 25.05
N ASP A 485 -35.20 -8.41 25.63
CA ASP A 485 -33.80 -8.81 25.46
C ASP A 485 -33.72 -9.87 24.36
N PRO A 486 -33.75 -9.49 23.07
CA PRO A 486 -33.77 -10.46 21.97
C PRO A 486 -32.49 -11.29 21.93
N ILE A 487 -31.36 -10.74 22.41
CA ILE A 487 -30.10 -11.48 22.48
C ILE A 487 -30.21 -12.57 23.54
N GLY A 488 -30.68 -12.24 24.74
CA GLY A 488 -30.92 -13.19 25.81
C GLY A 488 -31.96 -14.25 25.44
N GLU A 489 -33.01 -13.90 24.71
CA GLU A 489 -33.98 -14.88 24.19
C GLU A 489 -33.31 -15.93 23.29
N ILE A 490 -32.39 -15.52 22.39
CA ILE A 490 -31.65 -16.46 21.53
C ILE A 490 -30.66 -17.29 22.36
N MET A 491 -29.93 -16.68 23.30
CA MET A 491 -28.98 -17.38 24.16
C MET A 491 -29.63 -18.54 24.95
N ASN A 492 -30.89 -18.35 25.37
CA ASN A 492 -31.66 -19.31 26.16
C ASN A 492 -32.45 -20.35 25.33
N ILE A 493 -32.27 -20.40 24.01
CA ILE A 493 -32.91 -21.45 23.19
C ILE A 493 -32.28 -22.81 23.52
N GLU A 494 -33.13 -23.81 23.74
CA GLU A 494 -32.75 -25.21 23.88
C GLU A 494 -33.45 -26.04 22.78
N CYS A 495 -32.65 -26.80 22.04
CA CYS A 495 -32.96 -27.75 20.99
C CYS A 495 -32.25 -29.08 21.32
N ALA A 496 -32.50 -30.12 20.52
CA ALA A 496 -32.16 -31.52 20.81
C ALA A 496 -30.72 -31.75 21.31
N ASP A 497 -29.71 -31.37 20.54
CA ASP A 497 -28.29 -31.57 20.88
C ASP A 497 -27.49 -30.25 20.87
N GLU A 498 -26.30 -30.27 21.49
CA GLU A 498 -25.44 -29.09 21.70
C GLU A 498 -24.95 -28.46 20.38
N ARG A 499 -24.66 -29.27 19.35
CA ARG A 499 -24.21 -28.77 18.04
C ARG A 499 -25.35 -28.11 17.29
N SER A 500 -26.52 -28.75 17.24
CA SER A 500 -27.75 -28.19 16.67
C SER A 500 -28.17 -26.89 17.35
N ASN A 501 -28.02 -26.82 18.67
CA ASN A 501 -28.23 -25.59 19.45
C ASN A 501 -27.30 -24.46 19.02
N CYS A 502 -26.00 -24.73 18.91
CA CYS A 502 -25.02 -23.75 18.45
C CYS A 502 -25.37 -23.26 17.03
N LEU A 503 -25.68 -24.15 16.09
CA LEU A 503 -26.02 -23.75 14.71
C LEU A 503 -27.27 -22.89 14.65
N LEU A 504 -28.34 -23.28 15.35
CA LEU A 504 -29.58 -22.50 15.41
C LEU A 504 -29.34 -21.10 16.00
N LYS A 505 -28.59 -21.02 17.11
CA LYS A 505 -28.24 -19.75 17.77
C LYS A 505 -27.39 -18.85 16.86
N ALA A 506 -26.47 -19.43 16.10
CA ALA A 506 -25.64 -18.70 15.14
C ALA A 506 -26.51 -18.07 14.05
N PHE A 507 -27.38 -18.87 13.41
CA PHE A 507 -28.24 -18.41 12.31
C PHE A 507 -29.19 -17.30 12.75
N LEU A 508 -29.80 -17.44 13.93
CA LEU A 508 -30.67 -16.43 14.51
C LEU A 508 -29.91 -15.15 14.88
N SER A 509 -28.67 -15.26 15.39
CA SER A 509 -27.81 -14.10 15.70
C SER A 509 -27.46 -13.31 14.44
N CYS A 510 -27.12 -14.01 13.35
CA CYS A 510 -26.85 -13.38 12.06
C CYS A 510 -28.09 -12.64 11.53
N LEU A 511 -29.26 -13.26 11.61
CA LEU A 511 -30.53 -12.65 11.19
C LEU A 511 -30.93 -11.45 12.04
N LEU A 512 -30.78 -11.54 13.37
CA LEU A 512 -31.06 -10.45 14.30
C LEU A 512 -30.16 -9.25 14.02
N ALA A 513 -28.86 -9.48 13.82
CA ALA A 513 -27.92 -8.41 13.50
C ALA A 513 -28.25 -7.70 12.19
N ARG A 514 -28.70 -8.43 11.15
CA ARG A 514 -29.08 -7.84 9.86
C ARG A 514 -30.39 -7.06 9.92
N ASN A 515 -31.42 -7.63 10.55
CA ASN A 515 -32.80 -7.11 10.45
C ASN A 515 -33.24 -6.23 11.62
N TYR A 516 -32.71 -6.47 12.82
CA TYR A 516 -33.21 -5.86 14.05
C TYR A 516 -32.33 -4.70 14.51
N PHE A 517 -31.00 -4.83 14.39
CA PHE A 517 -30.06 -3.81 14.89
C PHE A 517 -30.16 -2.47 14.14
N ALA A 518 -30.56 -2.47 12.87
CA ALA A 518 -30.79 -1.25 12.08
C ALA A 518 -31.88 -0.31 12.64
N HIS A 519 -32.71 -0.79 13.57
CA HIS A 519 -33.89 -0.05 14.04
C HIS A 519 -33.94 0.16 15.56
N HIS A 520 -32.98 -0.37 16.34
CA HIS A 520 -33.09 -0.49 17.79
C HIS A 520 -31.83 -0.01 18.54
N THR A 521 -31.51 1.28 18.42
CA THR A 521 -30.32 1.94 19.00
C THR A 521 -30.17 1.78 20.52
N TYR A 522 -31.23 1.43 21.25
CA TYR A 522 -31.16 1.18 22.69
C TYR A 522 -30.25 0.00 23.07
N LEU A 523 -29.98 -0.92 22.14
CA LEU A 523 -29.11 -2.09 22.36
C LEU A 523 -27.61 -1.76 22.26
N ASP A 524 -27.22 -0.54 21.88
CA ASP A 524 -25.80 -0.17 21.75
C ASP A 524 -25.03 -0.43 23.05
N LYS A 525 -25.63 -0.15 24.22
CA LYS A 525 -25.01 -0.40 25.53
C LYS A 525 -24.82 -1.89 25.83
N GLU A 526 -25.67 -2.75 25.28
CA GLU A 526 -25.59 -4.19 25.49
C GLU A 526 -24.50 -4.84 24.64
N LEU A 527 -23.94 -4.14 23.66
CA LEU A 527 -22.93 -4.64 22.73
C LEU A 527 -21.53 -4.05 22.95
N ILE A 528 -21.34 -3.25 24.01
CA ILE A 528 -20.01 -2.75 24.39
C ILE A 528 -19.40 -3.67 25.45
N ARG A 529 -18.48 -4.56 25.03
CA ARG A 529 -17.65 -5.39 25.92
C ARG A 529 -18.45 -6.25 26.91
N THR A 530 -19.55 -6.82 26.45
CA THR A 530 -20.41 -7.73 27.23
C THR A 530 -20.31 -9.17 26.70
N GLU A 531 -20.83 -10.13 27.47
CA GLU A 531 -21.00 -11.51 26.99
C GLU A 531 -21.94 -11.60 25.78
N LYS A 532 -23.01 -10.81 25.78
CA LYS A 532 -23.95 -10.68 24.65
C LYS A 532 -23.26 -10.23 23.36
N SER A 533 -22.32 -9.30 23.47
CA SER A 533 -21.49 -8.85 22.36
C SER A 533 -20.69 -10.01 21.77
N ALA A 534 -19.98 -10.76 22.61
CA ALA A 534 -19.21 -11.91 22.16
C ALA A 534 -20.11 -12.97 21.50
N PHE A 535 -21.23 -13.31 22.15
CA PHE A 535 -22.21 -14.27 21.62
C PHE A 535 -22.74 -13.88 20.23
N MET A 536 -23.15 -12.62 20.05
CA MET A 536 -23.66 -12.12 18.76
C MET A 536 -22.59 -12.15 17.67
N LEU A 537 -21.39 -11.69 18.01
CA LEU A 537 -20.26 -11.67 17.07
C LEU A 537 -19.94 -13.09 16.63
N THR A 538 -19.71 -14.01 17.56
CA THR A 538 -19.39 -15.40 17.22
C THR A 538 -20.52 -16.07 16.46
N GLY A 539 -21.79 -15.74 16.72
CA GLY A 539 -22.93 -16.26 15.96
C GLY A 539 -22.92 -15.85 14.48
N ILE A 540 -22.61 -14.59 14.18
CA ILE A 540 -22.44 -14.12 12.79
C ILE A 540 -21.27 -14.84 12.12
N LEU A 541 -20.12 -14.93 12.81
CA LEU A 541 -18.91 -15.57 12.27
C LEU A 541 -19.14 -17.06 12.00
N THR A 542 -19.78 -17.76 12.93
CA THR A 542 -20.11 -19.19 12.81
C THR A 542 -21.06 -19.43 11.64
N THR A 543 -22.07 -18.59 11.46
CA THR A 543 -23.00 -18.69 10.32
C THR A 543 -22.25 -18.65 8.99
N VAL A 544 -21.35 -17.68 8.82
CA VAL A 544 -20.58 -17.53 7.58
C VAL A 544 -19.61 -18.68 7.38
N LEU A 545 -18.81 -19.02 8.40
CA LEU A 545 -17.78 -20.05 8.27
C LEU A 545 -18.39 -21.44 8.01
N VAL A 546 -19.49 -21.80 8.66
CA VAL A 546 -20.15 -23.10 8.48
C VAL A 546 -20.83 -23.21 7.11
N LEU A 547 -21.64 -22.20 6.74
CA LEU A 547 -22.44 -22.29 5.52
C LEU A 547 -21.60 -22.17 4.25
N LEU A 548 -20.42 -21.54 4.34
CA LEU A 548 -19.47 -21.46 3.24
C LEU A 548 -18.43 -22.59 3.24
N ASP A 549 -18.38 -23.46 4.26
CA ASP A 549 -17.46 -24.59 4.27
C ASP A 549 -18.05 -25.79 3.52
N ASP A 550 -17.67 -25.92 2.25
CA ASP A 550 -18.06 -27.04 1.38
C ASP A 550 -17.36 -28.37 1.72
N SER A 551 -16.40 -28.37 2.65
CA SER A 551 -15.54 -29.53 2.91
C SER A 551 -15.95 -30.39 4.11
N VAL A 552 -16.95 -29.96 4.88
CA VAL A 552 -17.39 -30.63 6.10
C VAL A 552 -18.83 -31.09 5.93
N ASP A 553 -19.07 -32.39 6.11
CA ASP A 553 -20.43 -32.94 6.25
C ASP A 553 -20.90 -32.72 7.70
N TYR A 554 -22.04 -32.04 7.85
CA TYR A 554 -22.59 -31.68 9.17
C TYR A 554 -23.68 -32.66 9.63
N SER A 555 -23.89 -33.77 8.92
CA SER A 555 -24.83 -34.86 9.24
C SER A 555 -24.67 -35.46 10.63
#